data_AF-A0A955JRJ5-F1
#
_entry.id   AF-A0A955JRJ5-F1
#
_cell.length_a   1.000
_cell.length_b   1.000
_cell.length_c   1.000
_cell.angle_alpha   90.00
_cell.angle_beta   90.00
_cell.angle_gamma   90.00
#
_symmetry.space_group_name_H-M   'P 1'
#
loop_
_entity.id
_entity.type
_entity.pdbx_description
1 polymer ?
#
loop_
_entity_poly.entity_id
_entity_poly.type
_entity_poly.pdbx_seq_one_letter_code
_entity_poly.pdbx_strand_id
1 'polypeptide(L)'
;MSKKYRHITAQEFKKIKVLQEAGVSIGNASAVTTRSWPTIQLIYRSDSFDDYQLKMQSRNKKPVKKPMPPTKDPETDNKAAYSALMLLTRRSVEAQERQAAALEALVKAWESAPARKKLF
;
A
#
# COMPACT_ATOMS: atom_id res chain seq x y z
N MET A 1 6.20 -28.78 25.32
CA MET A 1 6.58 -27.83 26.39
C MET A 1 6.21 -26.41 25.97
N SER A 2 5.30 -25.75 26.69
CA SER A 2 5.02 -24.32 26.44
C SER A 2 6.26 -23.52 26.80
N LYS A 3 6.83 -22.77 25.84
CA LYS A 3 7.92 -21.82 26.10
C LYS A 3 7.34 -20.72 27.00
N LYS A 4 7.48 -20.89 28.32
CA LYS A 4 7.15 -19.84 29.28
C LYS A 4 8.07 -18.66 29.01
N TYR A 5 7.50 -17.56 28.53
CA TYR A 5 8.24 -16.32 28.34
C TYR A 5 8.83 -15.89 29.70
N ARG A 6 10.16 -15.80 29.78
CA ARG A 6 10.83 -15.33 30.99
C ARG A 6 10.52 -13.85 31.17
N HIS A 7 9.85 -13.49 32.27
CA HIS A 7 9.61 -12.09 32.61
C HIS A 7 10.92 -11.30 32.66
N ILE A 8 10.83 -10.02 32.30
CA ILE A 8 11.95 -9.07 32.39
C ILE A 8 11.75 -8.23 33.64
N THR A 9 12.81 -8.16 34.43
CA THR A 9 12.86 -7.31 35.63
C THR A 9 13.25 -5.87 35.27
N ALA A 10 12.98 -4.91 36.16
CA ALA A 10 13.38 -3.52 35.96
C ALA A 10 14.91 -3.36 35.81
N GLN A 11 15.70 -4.18 36.51
CA GLN A 11 17.16 -4.19 36.39
C GLN A 11 17.61 -4.64 35.01
N GLU A 12 16.99 -5.69 34.46
CA GLU A 12 17.30 -6.17 33.11
C GLU A 12 16.89 -5.18 32.03
N PHE A 13 15.74 -4.52 32.20
CA PHE A 13 15.31 -3.42 31.34
C PHE A 13 16.36 -2.30 31.30
N LYS A 14 16.84 -1.87 32.47
CA LYS A 14 17.89 -0.84 32.57
C LYS A 14 19.18 -1.28 31.88
N LYS A 15 19.63 -2.53 32.06
CA LYS A 15 20.80 -3.07 31.36
C LYS A 15 20.64 -3.01 29.84
N ILE A 16 19.47 -3.39 29.33
CA ILE A 16 19.19 -3.37 27.88
C ILE A 16 19.14 -1.92 27.35
N LYS A 17 18.65 -0.97 28.14
CA LYS A 17 18.67 0.46 27.79
C LYS A 17 20.07 1.06 27.74
N VAL A 18 20.93 0.68 28.67
CA VAL A 18 22.36 1.07 28.61
C VAL A 18 23.02 0.55 27.32
N LEU A 19 22.70 -0.68 26.89
CA LEU A 19 23.18 -1.20 25.61
C LEU A 19 22.64 -0.41 24.41
N GLN A 20 21.39 0.06 24.47
CA GLN A 20 20.81 0.93 23.44
C GLN A 20 21.54 2.27 23.36
N GLU A 21 21.79 2.91 24.51
CA GLU A 21 22.51 4.18 24.60
C GLU A 21 23.95 4.05 24.11
N ALA A 22 24.58 2.90 24.31
CA ALA A 22 25.90 2.56 23.76
C ALA A 22 25.88 2.24 22.25
N GLY A 23 24.73 2.36 21.57
CA GLY A 23 24.61 2.11 20.12
C GLY A 23 24.67 0.63 19.73
N VAL A 24 24.47 -0.30 20.67
CA VAL A 24 24.50 -1.73 20.37
C VAL A 24 23.29 -2.10 19.52
N SER A 25 23.52 -2.86 18.44
CA SER A 25 22.45 -3.34 17.58
C SER A 25 21.55 -4.33 18.32
N ILE A 26 20.26 -4.41 17.93
CA ILE A 26 19.27 -5.31 18.53
C ILE A 26 19.75 -6.78 18.48
N GLY A 27 20.43 -7.18 17.40
CA GLY A 27 21.00 -8.52 17.26
C GLY A 27 22.07 -8.82 18.31
N ASN A 28 23.02 -7.92 18.49
CA ASN A 28 24.09 -8.08 19.47
C ASN A 28 23.54 -8.00 20.90
N ALA A 29 22.61 -7.08 21.17
CA ALA A 29 21.95 -6.99 22.48
C ALA A 29 21.14 -8.25 22.81
N SER A 30 20.51 -8.89 21.82
CA SER A 30 19.81 -10.17 21.97
C SER A 30 20.76 -11.30 22.37
N ALA A 31 21.95 -11.35 21.75
CA ALA A 31 22.98 -12.34 22.09
C ALA A 31 23.55 -12.12 23.50
N VAL A 32 23.94 -10.88 23.83
CA VAL A 32 24.54 -10.52 25.14
C VAL A 32 23.58 -10.77 26.30
N THR A 33 22.31 -10.43 26.11
CA THR A 33 21.30 -10.52 27.19
C THR A 33 20.55 -11.84 27.20
N THR A 34 20.80 -12.74 26.25
CA THR A 34 20.07 -14.01 26.05
C THR A 34 18.55 -13.82 25.93
N ARG A 35 18.11 -12.63 25.52
CA ARG A 35 16.69 -12.30 25.34
C ARG A 35 16.32 -12.36 23.88
N SER A 36 15.07 -12.73 23.61
CA SER A 36 14.58 -12.86 22.23
C SER A 36 14.61 -11.51 21.51
N TRP A 37 14.89 -11.55 20.22
CA TRP A 37 14.93 -10.36 19.37
C TRP A 37 13.64 -9.50 19.47
N PRO A 38 12.42 -10.07 19.46
CA PRO A 38 11.19 -9.29 19.65
C PRO A 38 11.07 -8.61 21.02
N THR A 39 11.72 -9.16 22.04
CA THR A 39 11.73 -8.57 23.39
C THR A 39 12.67 -7.38 23.45
N ILE A 40 13.88 -7.50 22.90
CA ILE A 40 14.84 -6.38 22.82
C ILE A 40 14.26 -5.24 21.98
N GLN A 41 13.68 -5.57 20.83
CA GLN A 41 13.03 -4.58 19.97
C GLN A 41 11.91 -3.83 20.70
N LEU A 42 11.13 -4.54 21.53
CA LEU A 42 10.07 -3.88 22.31
C LEU A 42 10.65 -2.93 23.35
N ILE A 43 11.69 -3.35 24.06
CA ILE A 43 12.39 -2.52 25.06
C ILE A 43 12.99 -1.27 24.41
N TYR A 44 13.59 -1.40 23.22
CA TYR A 44 14.18 -0.26 22.52
C TYR A 44 13.15 0.81 22.16
N ARG A 45 11.91 0.38 21.89
CA ARG A 45 10.76 1.23 21.56
C ARG A 45 9.97 1.69 22.79
N SER A 46 10.43 1.37 24.00
CA SER A 46 9.76 1.75 25.24
C SER A 46 10.53 2.84 25.96
N ASP A 47 9.84 3.85 26.45
CA ASP A 47 10.46 4.99 27.13
C ASP A 47 10.73 4.68 28.61
N SER A 48 9.89 3.82 29.22
CA SER A 48 10.01 3.40 30.61
C SER A 48 9.72 1.91 30.78
N PHE A 49 10.02 1.38 31.96
CA PHE A 49 9.71 0.00 32.30
C PHE A 49 8.19 -0.26 32.34
N ASP A 50 7.42 0.71 32.83
CA ASP A 50 5.95 0.62 32.88
C ASP A 50 5.33 0.59 31.48
N ASP A 51 5.85 1.41 30.56
CA ASP A 51 5.43 1.39 29.15
C ASP A 51 5.77 0.04 28.49
N TYR A 52 6.94 -0.53 28.77
CA TYR A 52 7.28 -1.88 28.32
C TYR A 52 6.31 -2.94 28.86
N GLN A 53 5.95 -2.87 30.15
CA GLN A 53 5.00 -3.80 30.74
C GLN A 53 3.62 -3.67 30.10
N LEU A 54 3.16 -2.45 29.86
CA LEU A 54 1.87 -2.17 29.23
C LEU A 54 1.83 -2.68 27.78
N LYS A 55 2.91 -2.48 27.02
CA LYS A 55 3.07 -3.02 25.65
C LYS A 55 3.17 -4.55 25.62
N MET A 56 3.76 -5.19 26.62
CA MET A 56 3.78 -6.64 26.74
C MET A 56 2.38 -7.21 27.05
N GLN A 57 1.64 -6.56 27.94
CA GLN A 57 0.27 -6.95 28.26
C GLN A 57 -0.66 -6.80 27.06
N SER A 58 -0.53 -5.72 26.28
CA SER A 58 -1.34 -5.51 25.07
C SER A 58 -1.05 -6.53 23.97
N ARG A 59 0.22 -6.96 23.82
CA ARG A 59 0.61 -8.05 22.90
C ARG A 59 -0.03 -9.40 23.22
N ASN A 60 -0.29 -9.66 24.50
CA ASN A 60 -0.93 -10.91 24.94
C ASN A 60 -2.46 -10.88 24.83
N LYS A 61 -3.07 -9.72 24.56
CA LYS A 61 -4.49 -9.67 24.21
C LYS A 61 -4.64 -10.36 22.86
N LYS A 62 -5.39 -11.47 22.85
CA LYS A 62 -5.74 -12.21 21.62
C LYS A 62 -6.14 -11.21 20.54
N PRO A 63 -5.68 -11.37 19.28
CA PRO A 63 -6.16 -10.50 18.21
C PRO A 63 -7.68 -10.55 18.22
N VAL A 64 -8.30 -9.39 18.46
CA VAL A 64 -9.73 -9.22 18.19
C VAL A 64 -9.89 -9.69 16.74
N LYS A 65 -10.73 -10.70 16.52
CA LYS A 65 -11.06 -11.15 15.16
C LYS A 65 -11.43 -9.89 14.40
N LYS A 66 -10.58 -9.47 13.45
CA LYS A 66 -10.95 -8.40 12.53
C LYS A 66 -12.30 -8.83 11.93
N PRO A 67 -13.32 -7.97 11.90
CA PRO A 67 -14.53 -8.30 11.17
C PRO A 67 -14.07 -8.75 9.78
N MET A 68 -14.51 -9.94 9.36
CA MET A 68 -14.24 -10.39 7.99
C MET A 68 -14.63 -9.24 7.07
N PRO A 69 -13.76 -8.83 6.13
CA PRO A 69 -14.19 -7.89 5.12
C PRO A 69 -15.44 -8.50 4.46
N PRO A 70 -16.50 -7.71 4.21
CA PRO A 70 -17.65 -8.22 3.48
C PRO A 70 -17.13 -8.85 2.20
N THR A 71 -17.55 -10.09 1.92
CA THR A 71 -17.26 -10.78 0.67
C THR A 71 -17.71 -9.85 -0.45
N LYS A 72 -16.75 -9.21 -1.14
CA LYS A 72 -17.06 -8.39 -2.30
C LYS A 72 -17.54 -9.34 -3.39
N ASP A 73 -18.82 -9.29 -3.71
CA ASP A 73 -19.38 -10.07 -4.80
C ASP A 73 -18.70 -9.65 -6.12
N PRO A 74 -18.03 -10.57 -6.83
CA PRO A 74 -17.29 -10.28 -8.06
C PRO A 74 -18.19 -9.77 -9.21
N GLU A 75 -19.50 -9.96 -9.11
CA GLU A 75 -20.46 -9.42 -10.08
C GLU A 75 -20.54 -7.89 -10.08
N THR A 76 -20.28 -7.25 -8.94
CA THR A 76 -20.39 -5.79 -8.81
C THR A 76 -19.23 -5.07 -9.50
N ASP A 77 -18.02 -5.63 -9.40
CA ASP A 77 -16.82 -5.08 -10.02
C ASP A 77 -16.84 -5.24 -11.55
N ASN A 78 -17.41 -6.34 -12.06
CA ASN A 78 -17.54 -6.56 -13.50
C ASN A 78 -18.51 -5.57 -14.18
N LYS A 79 -19.59 -5.17 -13.51
CA LYS A 79 -20.54 -4.16 -14.05
C LYS A 79 -19.92 -2.76 -14.14
N ALA A 80 -19.10 -2.39 -13.15
CA ALA A 80 -18.38 -1.12 -13.15
C ALA A 80 -17.29 -1.08 -14.24
N ALA A 81 -16.54 -2.17 -14.42
CA ALA A 81 -15.53 -2.29 -15.47
C ALA A 81 -16.16 -2.24 -16.88
N TYR A 82 -17.27 -2.96 -17.08
CA TYR A 82 -17.97 -2.99 -18.37
C TYR A 82 -18.56 -1.63 -18.76
N SER A 83 -19.18 -0.91 -17.80
CA SER A 83 -19.74 0.41 -18.07
C SER A 83 -18.64 1.45 -18.37
N ALA A 84 -17.50 1.39 -17.68
CA ALA A 84 -16.34 2.23 -17.98
C ALA A 84 -15.78 1.95 -19.39
N LEU A 85 -15.67 0.67 -19.79
CA LEU A 85 -15.21 0.28 -21.12
C LEU A 85 -16.16 0.81 -22.21
N MET A 86 -17.47 0.66 -22.04
CA MET A 86 -18.48 1.14 -23.00
C MET A 86 -18.45 2.67 -23.17
N LEU A 87 -18.25 3.41 -22.08
CA LEU A 87 -18.10 4.88 -22.12
C LEU A 87 -16.86 5.33 -22.89
N LEU A 88 -15.72 4.63 -22.71
CA LEU A 88 -14.48 4.93 -23.42
C LEU A 88 -14.62 4.65 -24.92
N THR A 89 -15.19 3.51 -25.29
CA THR A 89 -15.41 3.13 -26.69
C THR A 89 -16.36 4.11 -27.40
N ARG A 90 -17.41 4.57 -26.73
CA ARG A 90 -18.32 5.57 -27.32
C ARG A 90 -17.60 6.89 -27.62
N ARG A 91 -16.74 7.36 -26.70
CA ARG A 91 -15.96 8.59 -26.92
C ARG A 91 -14.95 8.45 -28.06
N SER A 92 -14.34 7.29 -28.25
CA SER A 92 -13.41 7.07 -29.37
C SER A 92 -14.12 7.05 -30.72
N VAL A 93 -15.33 6.47 -30.79
CA VAL A 93 -16.13 6.46 -32.02
C VAL A 93 -16.58 7.88 -32.39
N GLU A 94 -17.10 8.65 -31.44
CA GLU A 94 -17.50 10.06 -31.67
C GLU A 94 -16.31 10.93 -32.12
N ALA A 95 -15.09 10.66 -31.63
CA ALA A 95 -13.88 11.35 -32.06
C ALA A 95 -13.46 10.96 -33.49
N GLN A 96 -13.58 9.68 -33.86
CA GLN A 96 -13.29 9.20 -35.20
C GLN A 96 -14.28 9.76 -36.23
N GLU A 97 -15.57 9.81 -35.89
CA GLU A 97 -16.60 10.40 -36.77
C GLU A 97 -16.34 11.88 -37.06
N ARG A 98 -15.91 12.65 -36.05
CA ARG A 98 -15.53 14.06 -36.24
C ARG A 98 -14.28 14.22 -37.11
N GLN A 99 -13.29 13.34 -36.96
CA GLN A 99 -12.09 13.35 -37.81
C GLN A 99 -12.42 12.97 -39.26
N ALA A 100 -13.28 11.97 -39.47
CA ALA A 100 -13.73 11.58 -40.80
C ALA A 100 -14.49 12.72 -41.49
N ALA A 101 -15.42 13.38 -40.79
CA ALA A 101 -16.15 14.54 -41.33
C ALA A 101 -15.22 15.72 -41.67
N ALA A 102 -14.20 15.98 -40.85
CA ALA A 102 -13.21 17.02 -41.12
C ALA A 102 -12.35 16.69 -42.36
N LEU A 103 -11.96 15.42 -42.53
CA LEU A 103 -11.24 14.94 -43.71
C LEU A 103 -12.08 15.06 -44.98
N GLU A 104 -13.35 14.66 -44.94
CA GLU A 104 -14.26 14.81 -46.09
C GLU A 104 -14.47 16.27 -46.48
N ALA A 105 -14.59 17.17 -45.48
CA ALA A 105 -14.69 18.60 -45.73
C ALA A 105 -13.42 19.17 -46.38
N LEU A 106 -12.24 18.72 -45.94
CA LEU A 106 -10.95 19.11 -46.54
C LEU A 106 -10.80 18.60 -47.97
N VAL A 107 -11.20 17.35 -48.24
CA VAL A 107 -11.16 16.79 -49.60
C VAL A 107 -12.09 17.56 -50.53
N LYS A 108 -13.34 17.81 -50.12
CA LYS A 108 -14.28 18.64 -50.90
C LYS A 108 -13.77 20.06 -51.12
N ALA A 109 -13.13 20.67 -50.11
CA ALA A 109 -12.52 21.99 -50.24
C ALA A 109 -11.33 21.99 -51.22
N TRP A 110 -10.55 20.90 -51.25
CA TRP A 110 -9.45 20.73 -52.20
C TRP A 110 -9.94 20.49 -53.64
N GLU A 111 -11.01 19.72 -53.82
CA GLU A 111 -11.61 19.45 -55.13
C GLU A 111 -12.33 20.67 -55.74
N SER A 112 -12.93 21.52 -54.89
CA SER A 112 -13.60 22.76 -55.31
C SER A 112 -12.67 23.96 -55.46
N ALA A 113 -11.37 23.80 -55.14
CA ALA A 113 -10.39 24.88 -55.26
C ALA A 113 -10.19 25.28 -56.74
N PRO A 114 -10.32 26.57 -57.09
CA PRO A 114 -10.26 27.05 -58.48
C PRO A 114 -8.88 26.91 -59.16
N ALA A 115 -7.86 26.43 -58.45
CA ALA A 115 -6.49 26.30 -58.95
C ALA A 115 -6.26 25.11 -59.91
N ARG A 116 -7.21 24.18 -60.04
CA ARG A 116 -7.06 23.03 -60.97
C ARG A 116 -7.22 23.37 -62.46
N LYS A 117 -7.73 24.54 -62.83
CA LYS A 117 -7.95 24.92 -64.24
C LYS A 117 -6.71 25.47 -64.98
N LYS A 118 -5.49 25.37 -64.42
CA LYS A 118 -4.28 25.89 -65.07
C LYS A 118 -3.05 24.96 -65.05
N LEU A 119 -3.22 23.65 -64.81
CA LEU A 119 -2.09 22.71 -64.81
C LEU A 119 -2.33 21.42 -65.62
N PHE A 120 -3.24 21.46 -66.59
CA PHE A 120 -3.27 20.53 -67.72
C PHE A 120 -3.46 21.31 -69.01
#